data_AF-A0A1G1AP70-F1
#
_entry.id   AF-A0A1G1AP70-F1
#
_cell.length_a   1.000
_cell.length_b   1.000
_cell.length_c   1.000
_cell.angle_alpha   90.00
_cell.angle_beta   90.00
_cell.angle_gamma   90.00
#
_symmetry.space_group_name_H-M   'P 1'
#
loop_
_entity.id
_entity.type
_entity.pdbx_description
1 polymer ?
#
loop_
_entity_poly.entity_id
_entity_poly.type
_entity_poly.pdbx_seq_one_letter_code
_entity_poly.pdbx_strand_id
1 'polypeptide(L)' 'PLLITGKRSNAVLISEEDWMAMQETLHLLSVPGMRESIREGMEIPADQCAEALEW' A
#
# COMPACT_ATOMS: atom_id res chain seq x y z
N PRO A 1 12.79 10.42 2.36
CA PRO A 1 13.58 9.62 3.33
C PRO A 1 15.01 10.18 3.50
N LEU A 2 15.56 10.11 4.71
CA LEU A 2 16.94 10.48 5.04
C LEU A 2 17.59 9.41 5.92
N LEU A 3 18.80 8.98 5.56
CA LEU A 3 19.60 8.04 6.35
C LEU A 3 20.43 8.79 7.38
N ILE A 4 20.23 8.48 8.65
CA ILE A 4 21.03 8.98 9.77
C ILE A 4 22.02 7.88 10.16
N THR A 5 23.30 8.12 9.89
CA THR A 5 24.37 7.14 10.17
C THR A 5 24.99 7.39 11.53
N GLY A 6 25.06 6.35 12.36
CA GLY A 6 25.74 6.37 13.65
C GLY A 6 26.91 5.39 13.70
N LYS A 7 27.83 5.57 14.64
CA LYS A 7 29.02 4.70 14.80
C LYS A 7 28.67 3.23 15.10
N ARG A 8 27.46 2.94 15.58
CA ARG A 8 27.00 1.60 15.99
C ARG A 8 25.69 1.16 15.33
N SER A 9 24.87 2.10 14.88
CA SER A 9 23.56 1.83 14.30
C SER A 9 23.16 2.98 13.37
N ASN A 10 22.27 2.67 12.43
CA ASN A 10 21.68 3.66 11.54
C ASN A 10 20.18 3.79 11.82
N ALA A 11 19.62 4.94 11.47
CA ALA A 11 18.18 5.19 11.49
C ALA A 11 17.75 5.78 10.15
N VAL A 12 16.49 5.58 9.77
CA VAL A 12 15.90 6.22 8.59
C VAL A 12 14.79 7.13 9.07
N LEU A 13 14.89 8.42 8.73
CA LEU A 13 13.82 9.38 8.92
C LEU A 13 12.98 9.44 7.64
N ILE A 14 11.67 9.28 7.79
CA ILE A 14 10.68 9.34 6.71
C ILE A 14 9.52 10.23 7.13
N SER A 15 8.71 10.69 6.18
CA SER A 15 7.46 11.37 6.53
C SER A 15 6.52 10.35 7.17
N GLU A 16 5.61 10.84 8.02
CA GLU A 16 4.55 10.02 8.60
C GLU A 16 3.65 9.43 7.51
N GLU A 17 3.33 10.23 6.48
CA GLU A 17 2.52 9.79 5.34
C GLU A 17 3.16 8.60 4.60
N ASP A 18 4.45 8.68 4.29
CA ASP A 18 5.18 7.57 3.64
C ASP A 18 5.19 6.33 4.55
N TRP A 19 5.38 6.52 5.87
CA TRP A 19 5.34 5.41 6.83
C TRP A 19 3.98 4.72 6.84
N MET A 20 2.89 5.49 6.89
CA MET A 20 1.53 4.96 6.90
C MET A 20 1.21 4.22 5.59
N ALA A 21 1.57 4.80 4.44
CA ALA A 21 1.37 4.15 3.14
C ALA A 21 2.18 2.83 3.01
N MET A 22 3.41 2.80 3.54
CA MET A 22 4.20 1.56 3.61
C MET A 22 3.52 0.50 4.48
N GLN A 23 3.01 0.89 5.65
CA GLN A 23 2.33 -0.02 6.57
C GLN A 23 1.03 -0.58 5.98
N GLU A 24 0.24 0.24 5.30
CA GLU A 24 -0.95 -0.20 4.57
C GLU A 24 -0.58 -1.18 3.45
N THR A 25 0.44 -0.87 2.66
CA THR A 25 0.91 -1.77 1.59
C THR A 25 1.35 -3.12 2.16
N LEU A 26 2.12 -3.13 3.26
CA LEU A 26 2.53 -4.37 3.93
C LEU A 26 1.34 -5.14 4.49
N HIS A 27 0.32 -4.43 4.99
CA HIS A 27 -0.92 -5.06 5.43
C HIS A 27 -1.66 -5.74 4.28
N LEU A 28 -1.85 -5.07 3.15
CA LEU A 28 -2.50 -5.66 1.97
C LEU A 28 -1.73 -6.88 1.47
N LEU A 29 -0.39 -6.81 1.41
CA LEU A 29 0.45 -7.95 1.03
C LEU A 29 0.39 -9.13 2.00
N SER A 30 0.06 -8.89 3.27
CA SER A 30 -0.08 -9.96 4.27
C SER A 30 -1.36 -10.78 4.09
N VAL A 31 -2.37 -10.24 3.40
CA VAL A 31 -3.62 -10.94 3.11
C VAL A 31 -3.45 -11.76 1.81
N PRO A 32 -3.57 -13.10 1.86
CA PRO A 32 -3.39 -13.93 0.68
C PRO A 32 -4.31 -13.53 -0.49
N GLY A 33 -3.74 -13.32 -1.68
CA GLY A 33 -4.48 -12.98 -2.90
C GLY A 33 -4.97 -11.53 -2.99
N MET A 34 -4.79 -10.71 -1.95
CA MET A 34 -5.28 -9.32 -1.93
C MET A 34 -4.58 -8.45 -2.97
N ARG A 35 -3.26 -8.59 -3.12
CA ARG A 35 -2.49 -7.84 -4.13
C ARG A 35 -2.99 -8.12 -5.54
N GLU A 36 -3.20 -9.40 -5.84
CA GLU A 36 -3.67 -9.87 -7.14
C GLU A 36 -5.08 -9.33 -7.43
N SER A 37 -5.99 -9.43 -6.45
CA SER A 37 -7.36 -8.92 -6.56
C SER A 37 -7.40 -7.41 -6.82
N ILE A 38 -6.58 -6.62 -6.11
CA ILE A 38 -6.50 -5.17 -6.33
C ILE A 38 -5.97 -4.87 -7.73
N ARG A 39 -4.94 -5.59 -8.20
CA ARG A 39 -4.36 -5.35 -9.52
C ARG A 39 -5.33 -5.72 -10.64
N GLU A 40 -6.03 -6.84 -10.52
CA GLU A 40 -7.11 -7.22 -11.44
C GLU A 40 -8.19 -6.13 -11.46
N GLY A 41 -8.63 -5.65 -10.29
CA GLY A 41 -9.61 -4.57 -10.19
C GLY A 41 -9.16 -3.25 -10.85
N MET A 42 -7.87 -2.90 -10.79
CA MET A 42 -7.33 -1.72 -11.47
C MET A 42 -7.28 -1.84 -13.00
N GLU A 43 -7.26 -3.06 -13.52
CA GLU A 43 -7.29 -3.32 -14.97
C GLU A 43 -8.73 -3.32 -15.53
N ILE A 44 -9.75 -3.43 -14.67
CA ILE A 44 -11.16 -3.39 -15.06
C ILE A 44 -11.52 -1.96 -15.51
N PRO A 45 -12.05 -1.78 -16.73
CA PRO A 45 -12.60 -0.51 -17.19
C PRO A 45 -13.73 -0.01 -16.30
N ALA A 46 -13.80 1.31 -16.08
CA ALA A 46 -14.78 1.90 -15.17
C ALA A 46 -16.25 1.67 -15.59
N ASP A 47 -16.53 1.46 -16.88
CA ASP A 47 -17.86 1.14 -17.40
C ASP A 47 -18.35 -0.28 -17.07
N GLN A 48 -17.46 -1.13 -16.54
CA GLN A 48 -17.79 -2.47 -16.03
C GLN A 48 -17.96 -2.50 -14.51
N CYS A 49 -17.70 -1.39 -13.82
CA CYS A 49 -17.95 -1.26 -12.39
C CYS A 49 -19.46 -1.14 -12.12
N ALA A 50 -19.93 -1.68 -10.99
CA ALA A 50 -21.32 -1.50 -10.57
C ALA A 50 -21.61 -0.01 -10.30
N GLU A 51 -22.66 0.52 -10.92
CA GLU A 51 -23.08 1.92 -10.74
C GLU A 51 -23.96 2.13 -9.49
N ALA A 52 -24.51 1.04 -8.94
CA ALA A 52 -25.33 1.05 -7.76
C ALA A 52 -25.01 -0.16 -6.88
N LEU A 53 -25.11 0.04 -5.57
CA LEU A 53 -25.01 -1.03 -4.60
C LEU A 53 -26.38 -1.73 -4.48
N GLU A 54 -26.39 -3.06 -4.43
CA GLU A 54 -27.63 -3.85 -4.34
C GLU A 54 -28.25 -3.90 -2.94
N TRP A 55 -27.65 -3.19 -1.97
CA TRP A 55 -28.04 -3.21 -0.56
C TRP A 55 -28.68 -1.90 -0.11
#